data_AF-A0A9W8LEF1-F1
#
_entry.id   AF-A0A9W8LEF1-F1
#
_cell.length_a   1.000
_cell.length_b   1.000
_cell.length_c   1.000
_cell.angle_alpha   90.00
_cell.angle_beta   90.00
_cell.angle_gamma   90.00
#
_symmetry.space_group_name_H-M   'P 1'
#
loop_
_entity.id
_entity.type
_entity.pdbx_description
1 polymer ?
#
loop_
_entity_poly.entity_id
_entity_poly.type
_entity_poly.pdbx_seq_one_letter_code
_entity_poly.pdbx_strand_id
1 'polypeptide(L)'
;MAPRQKASLNTVTPTVPATAGAAVTTTGNGRQHTASIASSSVKGSSSAVRAQQAKYSQLDFNSLNIHVLRKYRQVFKLNVKARSSKDELVMAVNRHFSGHMVDEVDTIARFLYTVHSNKGR
;
A
#
# COMPACT_ATOMS: atom_id res chain seq x y z
N MET A 1 -22.40 -5.43 54.18
CA MET A 1 -23.21 -4.32 53.65
C MET A 1 -22.37 -3.05 53.76
N ALA A 2 -22.18 -2.31 52.66
CA ALA A 2 -21.56 -0.97 52.63
C ALA A 2 -22.38 0.01 53.51
N PRO A 3 -21.92 1.22 53.94
CA PRO A 3 -21.20 2.20 53.10
C PRO A 3 -20.21 3.16 53.82
N ARG A 4 -19.32 3.84 53.07
CA ARG A 4 -18.77 5.15 53.50
C ARG A 4 -18.22 5.99 52.34
N GLN A 5 -19.13 6.86 51.89
CA GLN A 5 -19.03 8.26 51.44
C GLN A 5 -17.71 8.81 50.87
N LYS A 6 -17.89 9.45 49.71
CA LYS A 6 -16.93 10.18 48.89
C LYS A 6 -16.77 11.64 49.38
N ALA A 7 -15.54 12.16 49.34
CA ALA A 7 -15.22 13.60 49.32
C ALA A 7 -15.31 14.09 47.86
N SER A 8 -16.09 15.13 47.52
CA SER A 8 -15.77 16.58 47.56
C SER A 8 -14.53 16.95 46.74
N LEU A 9 -14.48 17.99 45.89
CA LEU A 9 -15.44 18.94 45.31
C LEU A 9 -14.63 19.84 44.34
N ASN A 10 -15.34 20.60 43.48
CA ASN A 10 -14.93 21.80 42.70
C ASN A 10 -14.81 21.57 41.17
N THR A 11 -15.82 21.93 40.35
CA THR A 11 -16.30 23.28 39.89
C THR A 11 -15.24 23.93 38.99
N VAL A 12 -15.46 24.17 37.68
CA VAL A 12 -16.18 25.33 37.09
C VAL A 12 -16.65 25.09 35.63
N THR A 13 -17.77 25.73 35.30
CA THR A 13 -18.59 25.89 34.06
C THR A 13 -17.92 26.76 32.95
N PRO A 14 -18.61 27.28 31.89
CA PRO A 14 -19.77 26.88 31.05
C PRO A 14 -19.48 27.02 29.52
N THR A 15 -20.44 26.69 28.63
CA THR A 15 -20.99 27.56 27.54
C THR A 15 -21.63 26.75 26.39
N VAL A 16 -22.94 27.00 26.23
CA VAL A 16 -23.97 26.61 25.22
C VAL A 16 -23.67 27.17 23.81
N PRO A 17 -24.36 26.83 22.67
CA PRO A 17 -25.79 26.47 22.50
C PRO A 17 -26.10 25.30 21.52
N ALA A 18 -27.10 24.44 21.75
CA ALA A 18 -28.55 24.66 21.54
C ALA A 18 -28.92 25.12 20.11
N THR A 19 -29.14 24.17 19.20
CA THR A 19 -29.84 24.39 17.91
C THR A 19 -31.25 23.82 18.03
N ALA A 20 -32.24 24.72 18.09
CA ALA A 20 -33.66 24.41 18.06
C ALA A 20 -34.28 24.85 16.72
N GLY A 21 -35.17 24.01 16.19
CA GLY A 21 -36.44 24.45 15.61
C GLY A 21 -36.47 25.16 14.26
N ALA A 22 -36.77 24.38 13.22
CA ALA A 22 -37.83 24.58 12.21
C ALA A 22 -38.14 25.99 11.64
N ALA A 23 -38.09 26.11 10.30
CA ALA A 23 -39.14 26.76 9.50
C ALA A 23 -39.07 26.34 8.02
N VAL A 24 -40.24 26.05 7.46
CA VAL A 24 -40.59 25.69 6.07
C VAL A 24 -40.59 26.92 5.15
N THR A 25 -40.35 26.76 3.83
CA THR A 25 -41.17 27.29 2.69
C THR A 25 -40.39 27.34 1.35
N THR A 26 -40.83 26.51 0.41
CA THR A 26 -41.07 26.71 -1.05
C THR A 26 -40.32 27.79 -1.86
N THR A 27 -39.74 27.38 -3.02
CA THR A 27 -39.97 27.92 -4.40
C THR A 27 -38.68 28.05 -5.25
N GLY A 28 -38.63 27.34 -6.40
CA GLY A 28 -38.27 27.93 -7.70
C GLY A 28 -36.83 27.88 -8.24
N ASN A 29 -36.68 27.15 -9.35
CA ASN A 29 -35.81 27.37 -10.52
C ASN A 29 -34.28 27.18 -10.42
N GLY A 30 -33.77 26.41 -11.40
CA GLY A 30 -32.40 25.93 -11.46
C GLY A 30 -31.39 26.85 -12.14
N ARG A 31 -30.12 26.43 -12.08
CA ARG A 31 -29.18 26.32 -13.21
C ARG A 31 -27.86 25.72 -12.74
N GLN A 32 -27.37 24.82 -13.56
CA GLN A 32 -26.18 24.01 -13.37
C GLN A 32 -24.93 24.88 -13.43
N HIS A 33 -24.04 24.75 -12.44
CA HIS A 33 -22.63 25.13 -12.56
C HIS A 33 -21.79 24.02 -11.92
N THR A 34 -21.40 23.04 -12.73
CA THR A 34 -20.35 22.07 -12.41
C THR A 34 -19.01 22.79 -12.43
N ALA A 35 -18.39 22.99 -11.27
CA ALA A 35 -17.02 23.48 -11.18
C ALA A 35 -16.07 22.40 -11.70
N SER A 36 -15.63 22.54 -12.95
CA SER A 36 -14.50 21.80 -13.50
C SER A 36 -13.23 22.34 -12.87
N ILE A 37 -12.78 21.68 -11.81
CA ILE A 37 -11.42 21.81 -11.29
C ILE A 37 -10.52 21.18 -12.36
N ALA A 38 -9.98 22.02 -13.23
CA ALA A 38 -8.95 21.64 -14.16
C ALA A 38 -7.72 21.20 -13.36
N SER A 39 -7.60 19.90 -13.12
CA SER A 39 -6.35 19.30 -12.65
C SER A 39 -5.34 19.41 -13.79
N SER A 40 -4.54 20.46 -13.71
CA SER A 40 -3.37 20.70 -14.55
C SER A 40 -2.43 19.51 -14.46
N SER A 41 -2.48 18.69 -15.50
CA SER A 41 -1.58 17.57 -15.72
C SER A 41 -0.16 18.13 -15.89
N VAL A 42 0.61 18.11 -14.81
CA VAL A 42 2.06 18.33 -14.84
C VAL A 42 2.70 17.17 -15.60
N LYS A 43 2.81 17.33 -16.92
CA LYS A 43 3.57 16.44 -17.80
C LYS A 43 5.06 16.68 -17.57
N GLY A 44 5.55 16.29 -16.40
CA GLY A 44 6.95 16.33 -16.00
C GLY A 44 7.66 15.03 -16.34
N SER A 45 8.45 15.03 -17.41
CA SER A 45 9.79 14.44 -17.57
C SER A 45 10.18 13.10 -16.93
N SER A 46 9.26 12.15 -16.71
CA SER A 46 9.60 10.79 -16.25
C SER A 46 10.11 9.86 -17.36
N SER A 47 10.10 10.30 -18.62
CA SER A 47 10.54 9.50 -19.77
C SER A 47 12.06 9.32 -19.84
N ALA A 48 12.84 10.30 -19.36
CA ALA A 48 14.30 10.24 -19.44
C ALA A 48 14.91 9.23 -18.44
N VAL A 49 14.33 9.09 -17.24
CA VAL A 49 14.76 8.10 -16.24
C VAL A 49 14.35 6.68 -16.64
N ARG A 50 13.20 6.53 -17.32
CA ARG A 50 12.73 5.23 -17.85
C ARG A 50 13.59 4.68 -18.99
N ALA A 51 14.26 5.54 -19.76
CA ALA A 51 15.05 5.12 -20.91
C ALA A 51 16.31 4.32 -20.54
N GLN A 52 16.90 4.57 -19.36
CA GLN A 52 18.05 3.79 -18.86
C GLN A 52 17.63 2.44 -18.26
N GLN A 53 16.37 2.30 -17.83
CA GLN A 53 15.83 1.06 -17.27
C GLN A 53 15.51 0.01 -18.35
N ALA A 54 15.49 0.41 -19.62
CA ALA A 54 15.19 -0.45 -20.76
C ALA A 54 16.28 -1.52 -21.08
N LYS A 55 17.39 -1.56 -20.32
CA LYS A 55 18.44 -2.59 -20.47
C LYS A 55 18.27 -3.82 -19.60
N TYR A 56 17.32 -3.80 -18.65
CA TYR A 56 17.03 -4.96 -17.82
C TYR A 56 15.74 -5.60 -18.32
N SER A 57 15.87 -6.81 -18.88
CA SER A 57 14.73 -7.62 -19.30
C SER A 57 13.75 -7.76 -18.14
N GLN A 58 12.53 -7.26 -18.31
CA GLN A 58 11.49 -7.42 -17.30
C GLN A 58 11.22 -8.92 -17.12
N LEU A 59 11.40 -9.42 -15.90
CA LEU A 59 11.19 -10.84 -15.60
C LEU A 59 9.71 -11.19 -15.75
N ASP A 60 9.41 -12.19 -16.59
CA ASP A 60 8.06 -12.73 -16.73
C ASP A 60 7.83 -13.86 -15.71
N PHE A 61 7.08 -13.54 -14.66
CA PHE A 61 6.71 -14.48 -13.60
C PHE A 61 5.66 -15.52 -14.02
N ASN A 62 4.95 -15.32 -15.14
CA ASN A 62 3.97 -16.30 -15.63
C ASN A 62 4.67 -17.53 -16.25
N SER A 63 5.88 -17.36 -16.77
CA SER A 63 6.70 -18.48 -17.26
C SER A 63 7.18 -19.41 -16.13
N LEU A 64 7.18 -18.95 -14.87
CA LEU A 64 7.69 -19.71 -13.74
C LEU A 64 6.69 -20.76 -13.24
N ASN A 65 7.22 -21.88 -12.72
CA ASN A 65 6.43 -22.94 -12.11
C ASN A 65 5.78 -22.47 -10.79
N ILE A 66 4.56 -22.94 -10.49
CA ILE A 66 3.84 -22.64 -9.25
C ILE A 66 4.65 -22.96 -7.98
N HIS A 67 5.51 -23.98 -8.02
CA HIS A 67 6.40 -24.30 -6.90
C HIS A 67 7.43 -23.19 -6.61
N VAL A 68 7.98 -22.57 -7.65
CA VAL A 68 8.93 -21.45 -7.53
C VAL A 68 8.22 -20.23 -6.96
N LEU A 69 7.01 -19.93 -7.45
CA LEU A 69 6.19 -18.83 -6.93
C LEU A 69 5.83 -19.03 -5.45
N ARG A 70 5.52 -20.27 -5.04
CA ARG A 70 5.28 -20.62 -3.63
C ARG A 70 6.54 -20.49 -2.77
N LYS A 71 7.70 -20.88 -3.29
CA LYS A 71 8.98 -20.69 -2.59
C LYS A 71 9.29 -19.22 -2.41
N TYR A 72 9.09 -18.40 -3.45
CA TYR A 72 9.24 -16.95 -3.38
C TYR A 72 8.32 -16.37 -2.29
N ARG A 73 7.04 -16.74 -2.28
CA ARG A 73 6.09 -16.36 -1.22
C ARG A 73 6.61 -16.72 0.17
N GLN A 74 7.16 -17.91 0.35
CA GLN A 74 7.64 -18.37 1.65
C GLN A 74 8.88 -17.59 2.13
N VAL A 75 9.85 -17.36 1.25
CA VAL A 75 11.10 -16.66 1.57
C VAL A 75 10.83 -15.19 1.90
N PHE A 76 10.03 -14.52 1.08
CA PHE A 76 9.70 -13.10 1.24
C PHE A 76 8.45 -12.86 2.10
N LYS A 77 7.87 -13.92 2.67
CA LYS A 77 6.66 -13.87 3.54
C LYS A 77 5.52 -13.05 2.94
N LEU A 78 5.22 -13.25 1.65
CA LEU A 78 4.15 -12.53 0.97
C LEU A 78 2.79 -12.88 1.59
N ASN A 79 1.97 -11.84 1.84
CA ASN A 79 0.61 -11.94 2.36
C ASN A 79 -0.38 -12.40 1.28
N VAL A 80 -0.23 -13.65 0.82
CA VAL A 80 -1.09 -14.29 -0.18
C VAL A 80 -1.71 -15.53 0.45
N LYS A 81 -2.98 -15.83 0.12
CA LYS A 81 -3.71 -16.99 0.66
C LYS A 81 -2.98 -18.31 0.33
N ALA A 82 -2.98 -19.25 1.27
CA ALA A 82 -2.14 -20.46 1.18
C ALA A 82 -2.46 -21.36 -0.04
N ARG A 83 -3.71 -21.35 -0.53
CA ARG A 83 -4.16 -22.08 -1.73
C ARG A 83 -4.53 -21.14 -2.88
N SER A 84 -3.81 -20.04 -3.04
CA SER A 84 -4.01 -19.14 -4.17
C SER A 84 -3.70 -19.81 -5.52
N SER A 85 -4.41 -19.38 -6.56
CA SER A 85 -4.16 -19.78 -7.94
C SER A 85 -2.80 -19.25 -8.42
N LYS A 86 -2.31 -19.78 -9.55
CA LYS A 86 -1.05 -19.33 -10.15
C LYS A 86 -1.08 -17.84 -10.48
N ASP A 87 -2.20 -17.37 -11.03
CA ASP A 87 -2.39 -15.97 -11.44
C ASP A 87 -2.27 -14.98 -10.27
N GLU A 88 -2.95 -15.29 -9.17
CA GLU A 88 -2.88 -14.52 -7.91
C GLU A 88 -1.45 -14.45 -7.34
N LEU A 89 -0.71 -15.58 -7.42
CA LEU A 89 0.68 -15.61 -7.00
C LEU A 89 1.56 -14.73 -7.91
N VAL A 90 1.36 -14.77 -9.22
CA VAL A 90 2.10 -13.95 -10.19
C VAL A 90 1.87 -12.47 -9.93
N MET A 91 0.61 -12.04 -9.76
CA MET A 91 0.29 -10.64 -9.47
C MET A 91 0.96 -10.15 -8.18
N ALA A 92 0.88 -10.96 -7.11
CA ALA A 92 1.46 -10.61 -5.83
C ALA A 92 3.00 -10.55 -5.87
N VAL A 93 3.64 -11.50 -6.55
CA VAL A 93 5.09 -11.53 -6.73
C VAL A 93 5.56 -10.34 -7.56
N ASN A 94 4.87 -10.02 -8.67
CA ASN A 94 5.24 -8.89 -9.53
C ASN A 94 5.15 -7.55 -8.79
N ARG A 95 4.10 -7.37 -7.97
CA ARG A 95 3.94 -6.20 -7.11
C ARG A 95 5.06 -6.09 -6.07
N HIS A 96 5.39 -7.20 -5.41
CA HIS A 96 6.46 -7.22 -4.41
C HIS A 96 7.83 -6.96 -5.04
N PHE A 97 8.14 -7.63 -6.16
CA PHE A 97 9.42 -7.53 -6.84
C PHE A 97 9.72 -6.09 -7.31
N SER A 98 8.70 -5.39 -7.83
CA SER A 98 8.85 -4.01 -8.31
C SER A 98 9.20 -3.00 -7.19
N GLY A 99 8.82 -3.28 -5.95
CA GLY A 99 9.13 -2.45 -4.78
C GLY A 99 10.29 -2.96 -3.92
N HIS A 100 10.85 -4.13 -4.27
CA HIS A 100 11.88 -4.77 -3.47
C HIS A 100 13.24 -4.14 -3.77
N MET A 101 13.82 -3.46 -2.78
CA MET A 101 15.18 -2.93 -2.87
C MET A 101 16.20 -4.01 -2.53
N VAL A 102 17.27 -4.08 -3.30
CA VAL A 102 18.35 -5.08 -3.14
C VAL A 102 19.65 -4.35 -2.81
N ASP A 103 20.37 -4.80 -1.80
CA ASP A 103 21.76 -4.40 -1.57
C ASP A 103 22.65 -5.18 -2.54
N GLU A 104 23.12 -4.51 -3.59
CA GLU A 104 23.90 -5.16 -4.65
C GLU A 104 25.19 -5.77 -4.14
N VAL A 105 25.87 -5.11 -3.19
CA VAL A 105 27.17 -5.56 -2.71
C VAL A 105 27.04 -6.86 -1.92
N ASP A 106 26.14 -6.90 -0.93
CA ASP A 106 25.90 -8.14 -0.18
C ASP A 106 25.32 -9.24 -1.08
N THR A 107 24.42 -8.89 -2.00
CA THR A 107 23.78 -9.88 -2.88
C THR A 107 24.79 -10.55 -3.81
N ILE A 108 25.66 -9.79 -4.46
CA ILE A 108 26.70 -10.32 -5.34
C ILE A 108 27.72 -11.13 -4.53
N ALA A 109 28.17 -10.62 -3.38
CA ALA A 109 29.11 -11.33 -2.51
C ALA A 109 28.53 -12.67 -2.02
N ARG A 110 27.27 -12.67 -1.58
CA ARG A 110 26.54 -13.87 -1.17
C ARG A 110 26.42 -14.89 -2.29
N PHE A 111 26.09 -14.43 -3.50
CA PHE A 111 25.98 -15.28 -4.67
C PHE A 111 27.31 -15.96 -5.00
N LEU A 112 28.40 -15.18 -5.10
CA LEU A 112 29.74 -15.71 -5.40
C LEU A 112 30.19 -16.73 -4.36
N TYR A 113 30.01 -16.43 -3.07
CA TYR A 113 30.31 -17.36 -2.00
C TYR A 113 29.51 -18.66 -2.13
N THR A 114 28.19 -18.56 -2.32
CA THR A 114 27.30 -19.74 -2.36
C THR A 114 27.62 -20.62 -3.57
N VAL A 115 27.84 -20.04 -4.75
CA VAL A 115 28.15 -20.79 -5.98
C VAL A 115 29.54 -21.43 -5.91
N HIS A 116 30.53 -20.71 -5.40
CA HIS A 116 31.89 -21.23 -5.28
C HIS A 116 31.97 -22.35 -4.22
N SER A 117 31.32 -22.17 -3.07
CA SER A 117 31.33 -23.17 -1.98
C SER A 117 30.48 -24.41 -2.25
N ASN A 118 29.44 -24.33 -3.08
CA ASN A 118 28.65 -25.52 -3.48
C ASN A 118 29.28 -26.32 -4.62
N LYS A 119 30.37 -25.84 -5.25
CA LYS A 119 31.05 -26.56 -6.34
C LYS A 119 31.79 -27.81 -5.87
N GLY A 120 32.01 -27.95 -4.55
CA GLY A 120 32.76 -29.05 -3.93
C GLY A 120 31.95 -29.94 -2.97
N ARG A 121 30.61 -29.89 -3.02
CA ARG A 121 29.74 -30.85 -2.32
C ARG A 121 28.95 -31.70 -3.31
#